data_AF-A0A661LEV7-F1
#
_entry.id   AF-A0A661LEV7-F1
#
_cell.length_a   1.000
_cell.length_b   1.000
_cell.length_c   1.000
_cell.angle_alpha   90.00
_cell.angle_beta   90.00
_cell.angle_gamma   90.00
#
_symmetry.space_group_name_H-M   'P 1'
#
loop_
_entity.id
_entity.type
_entity.pdbx_description
1 polymer ?
#
loop_
_entity_poly.entity_id
_entity_poly.type
_entity_poly.pdbx_seq_one_letter_code
_entity_poly.pdbx_strand_id
1 'polypeptide(L)'
;MVEIKCPYCGYSKQVPREKIPANAKWAVCPKCRQRFELFQDVFFEQVDGGSGTHGSGDRGSSPWEMRDQLGFWRAMGQTFKAVLFSPEKMFKTLTYNGGMKEPLAFGLLTGSIGSMFGFFWQLILMSLGVMAFSAPFIGHLGMWFILVLMVVFVPIIVLIGIYIYSAILHVLLLIVRGAGNGFEATFRVVCYSQAVQVLGIVPFLGGWIAGIWQLIVQIIGLKEIHETSYLRVIVAFLIPVVFVVLVILAVIIPLVVHLIQGIHVPSGTWS
;
A
#
# COMPACT_ATOMS: atom_id res chain seq x y z
N MET A 1 -29.23 -20.47 -5.05
CA MET A 1 -29.04 -20.08 -6.48
C MET A 1 -27.76 -19.27 -6.59
N VAL A 2 -26.99 -19.44 -7.67
CA VAL A 2 -25.83 -18.60 -7.98
C VAL A 2 -26.10 -17.90 -9.31
N GLU A 3 -25.90 -16.59 -9.37
CA GLU A 3 -25.92 -15.84 -10.63
C GLU A 3 -24.54 -15.92 -11.28
N ILE A 4 -24.49 -16.47 -12.49
CA ILE A 4 -23.26 -16.53 -13.30
C ILE A 4 -23.39 -15.46 -14.39
N LYS A 5 -22.53 -14.43 -14.36
CA LYS A 5 -22.51 -13.35 -15.34
C LYS A 5 -21.24 -13.43 -16.21
N CYS A 6 -21.42 -13.40 -17.53
CA CYS A 6 -20.31 -13.39 -18.48
C CYS A 6 -19.66 -11.99 -18.54
N PRO A 7 -18.34 -11.87 -18.34
CA PRO A 7 -17.65 -10.57 -18.35
C PRO A 7 -17.58 -9.93 -19.75
N TYR A 8 -17.67 -10.73 -20.81
CA TYR A 8 -17.48 -10.26 -22.18
C TYR A 8 -18.76 -9.74 -22.85
N CYS A 9 -19.91 -10.33 -22.53
CA CYS A 9 -21.19 -9.98 -23.19
C CYS A 9 -22.32 -9.66 -22.21
N GLY A 10 -22.06 -9.70 -20.90
CA GLY A 10 -23.03 -9.36 -19.86
C GLY A 10 -24.18 -10.36 -19.67
N TYR A 11 -24.20 -11.48 -20.39
CA TYR A 11 -25.22 -12.52 -20.21
C TYR A 11 -25.18 -13.10 -18.79
N SER A 12 -26.30 -13.07 -18.08
CA SER A 12 -26.44 -13.69 -16.75
C SER A 12 -27.49 -14.81 -16.73
N LYS A 13 -27.25 -15.81 -15.90
CA LYS A 13 -28.19 -16.92 -15.66
C LYS A 13 -28.09 -17.38 -14.20
N GLN A 14 -29.23 -17.63 -13.58
CA GLN A 14 -29.30 -18.23 -12.25
C GLN A 14 -29.22 -19.76 -12.37
N VAL A 15 -28.31 -20.38 -11.62
CA VAL A 15 -28.11 -21.82 -11.61
C VAL A 15 -28.17 -22.35 -10.16
N PRO A 16 -28.89 -23.45 -9.88
CA PRO A 16 -28.85 -24.10 -8.57
C PRO A 16 -27.44 -24.61 -8.25
N ARG A 17 -27.00 -24.47 -6.98
CA ARG A 17 -25.65 -24.89 -6.57
C ARG A 17 -25.44 -26.40 -6.76
N GLU A 18 -26.48 -27.22 -6.64
CA GLU A 18 -26.35 -28.69 -6.79
C GLU A 18 -25.99 -29.12 -8.22
N LYS A 19 -26.24 -28.26 -9.23
CA LYS A 19 -25.96 -28.57 -10.64
C LYS A 19 -24.55 -28.18 -11.09
N ILE A 20 -23.77 -27.52 -10.24
CA ILE A 20 -22.39 -27.12 -10.55
C ILE A 20 -21.45 -28.18 -9.97
N PRO A 21 -20.64 -28.88 -10.80
CA PRO A 21 -19.66 -29.81 -10.28
C PRO A 21 -18.67 -29.08 -9.37
N ALA A 22 -18.35 -29.65 -8.21
CA ALA A 22 -17.48 -29.02 -7.21
C ALA A 22 -16.08 -28.62 -7.72
N ASN A 23 -15.63 -29.23 -8.83
CA ASN A 23 -14.32 -28.97 -9.46
C ASN A 23 -14.40 -28.11 -10.74
N ALA A 24 -15.55 -27.52 -11.05
CA ALA A 24 -15.72 -26.75 -12.29
C ALA A 24 -15.10 -25.34 -12.20
N LYS A 25 -13.85 -25.20 -12.66
CA LYS A 25 -13.14 -23.90 -12.71
C LYS A 25 -13.50 -23.00 -13.90
N TRP A 26 -14.15 -23.53 -14.94
CA TRP A 26 -14.37 -22.82 -16.19
C TRP A 26 -15.82 -23.00 -16.68
N ALA A 27 -16.42 -21.92 -17.20
CA ALA A 27 -17.59 -22.02 -18.07
C ALA A 27 -17.33 -21.43 -19.45
N VAL A 28 -18.16 -21.89 -20.38
CA VAL A 28 -18.33 -21.31 -21.70
C VAL A 28 -19.66 -20.56 -21.72
N CYS A 29 -19.63 -19.29 -22.11
CA CYS A 29 -20.85 -18.51 -22.26
C CYS A 29 -21.70 -19.05 -23.43
N PRO A 30 -23.00 -19.34 -23.26
CA PRO A 30 -23.85 -19.78 -24.36
C PRO A 30 -24.10 -18.68 -25.41
N LYS A 31 -23.97 -17.40 -25.03
CA LYS A 31 -24.24 -16.25 -25.91
C LYS A 31 -23.04 -15.86 -26.77
N CYS A 32 -21.86 -15.69 -26.18
CA CYS A 32 -20.65 -15.26 -26.91
C CYS A 32 -19.59 -16.36 -27.13
N ARG A 33 -19.82 -17.58 -26.61
CA ARG A 33 -18.91 -18.74 -26.68
C ARG A 33 -17.52 -18.52 -26.09
N GLN A 34 -17.27 -17.42 -25.39
CA GLN A 34 -16.00 -17.19 -24.71
C GLN A 34 -15.93 -17.97 -23.40
N ARG A 35 -14.71 -18.45 -23.10
CA ARG A 35 -14.38 -19.18 -21.87
C ARG A 35 -14.00 -18.18 -20.78
N PHE A 36 -14.53 -18.37 -19.57
CA PHE A 36 -14.21 -17.56 -18.39
C PHE A 36 -14.17 -18.43 -17.13
N GLU A 37 -13.48 -17.96 -16.09
CA GLU A 37 -13.39 -18.69 -14.81
C GLU A 37 -14.71 -18.59 -14.03
N LEU A 38 -15.25 -19.75 -13.63
CA LEU A 38 -16.37 -19.84 -12.70
C LEU A 38 -15.80 -19.55 -11.32
N PHE A 39 -16.27 -18.46 -10.69
CA PHE A 39 -15.78 -18.02 -9.39
C PHE A 39 -14.32 -17.54 -9.45
N GLN A 40 -14.15 -16.25 -9.76
CA GLN A 40 -12.89 -15.60 -9.44
C GLN A 40 -12.78 -15.60 -7.92
N ASP A 41 -11.99 -16.51 -7.35
CA ASP A 41 -11.80 -16.72 -5.91
C ASP A 41 -11.19 -15.47 -5.24
N VAL A 42 -12.04 -14.47 -5.07
CA VAL A 42 -12.08 -13.56 -3.95
C VAL A 42 -13.44 -13.81 -3.32
N PHE A 43 -13.55 -14.92 -2.59
CA PHE A 43 -14.67 -15.16 -1.70
C PHE A 43 -14.64 -14.05 -0.63
N PHE A 44 -15.32 -12.94 -0.91
CA PHE A 44 -15.93 -12.16 0.15
C PHE A 44 -17.13 -13.00 0.59
N GLU A 45 -16.88 -13.91 1.53
CA GLU A 45 -17.95 -14.68 2.14
C GLU A 45 -18.76 -13.69 2.99
N GLN A 46 -19.88 -13.24 2.43
CA GLN A 46 -20.85 -12.43 3.14
C GLN A 46 -21.52 -13.35 4.15
N VAL A 47 -20.99 -13.36 5.37
CA VAL A 47 -21.62 -14.03 6.51
C VAL A 47 -22.69 -13.09 7.03
N ASP A 48 -23.95 -13.40 6.75
CA ASP A 48 -25.09 -12.75 7.38
C ASP A 48 -25.07 -13.06 8.89
N GLY A 49 -24.80 -12.04 9.71
CA GLY A 49 -24.74 -12.20 11.17
C GLY A 49 -24.64 -10.90 11.95
N GLY A 50 -25.79 -10.26 12.20
CA GLY A 50 -26.10 -9.62 13.49
C GLY A 50 -25.55 -8.22 13.81
N SER A 51 -26.44 -7.23 13.66
CA SER A 51 -26.54 -5.95 14.39
C SER A 51 -25.36 -4.95 14.37
N GLY A 52 -25.52 -3.90 13.56
CA GLY A 52 -24.74 -2.67 13.67
C GLY A 52 -25.00 -1.68 12.52
N THR A 53 -26.11 -0.93 12.63
CA THR A 53 -26.40 0.40 12.01
C THR A 53 -26.07 0.63 10.53
N HIS A 54 -27.14 0.86 9.75
CA HIS A 54 -27.16 1.25 8.34
C HIS A 54 -26.19 2.38 7.93
N GLY A 55 -25.46 2.16 6.83
CA GLY A 55 -24.79 3.20 6.03
C GLY A 55 -24.08 2.65 4.78
N SER A 56 -24.71 2.79 3.60
CA SER A 56 -24.27 2.42 2.23
C SER A 56 -24.10 0.91 1.92
N GLY A 57 -25.19 0.29 1.46
CA GLY A 57 -25.37 -1.17 1.29
C GLY A 57 -24.64 -1.86 0.13
N ASP A 58 -23.37 -1.53 -0.14
CA ASP A 58 -22.51 -2.32 -1.05
C ASP A 58 -21.05 -2.44 -0.56
N ARG A 59 -20.72 -1.82 0.59
CA ARG A 59 -19.37 -1.86 1.16
C ARG A 59 -19.32 -2.76 2.40
N GLY A 60 -18.40 -3.72 2.39
CA GLY A 60 -18.18 -4.71 3.45
C GLY A 60 -16.80 -4.59 4.11
N SER A 61 -16.57 -5.46 5.08
CA SER A 61 -15.32 -5.55 5.83
C SER A 61 -14.23 -6.25 5.01
N SER A 62 -12.97 -5.90 5.26
CA SER A 62 -11.83 -6.62 4.69
C SER A 62 -11.73 -8.05 5.24
N PRO A 63 -11.04 -8.98 4.53
CA PRO A 63 -10.78 -10.32 5.08
C PRO A 63 -10.06 -10.28 6.43
N TRP A 64 -9.18 -9.30 6.65
CA TRP A 64 -8.49 -9.08 7.93
C TRP A 64 -9.44 -8.70 9.09
N GLU A 65 -10.44 -7.87 8.81
CA GLU A 65 -11.44 -7.47 9.80
C GLU A 65 -12.37 -8.64 10.16
N MET A 66 -12.54 -9.60 9.25
CA MET A 66 -13.30 -10.84 9.49
C MET A 66 -12.45 -11.98 10.05
N ARG A 67 -11.29 -11.69 10.68
CA ARG A 67 -10.39 -12.72 11.23
C ARG A 67 -11.04 -13.63 12.27
N ASP A 68 -12.03 -13.13 13.00
CA ASP A 68 -12.73 -13.92 14.03
C ASP A 68 -13.58 -15.03 13.40
N GLN A 69 -13.96 -14.87 12.13
CA GLN A 69 -14.74 -15.84 11.37
C GLN A 69 -13.85 -16.71 10.47
N LEU A 70 -12.87 -16.10 9.79
CA LEU A 70 -12.01 -16.78 8.81
C LEU A 70 -10.81 -17.48 9.45
N GLY A 71 -10.41 -17.06 10.66
CA GLY A 71 -9.16 -17.43 11.31
C GLY A 71 -7.97 -16.57 10.83
N PHE A 72 -7.01 -16.34 11.74
CA PHE A 72 -5.89 -15.40 11.56
C PHE A 72 -5.12 -15.60 10.24
N TRP A 73 -4.63 -16.80 9.97
CA TRP A 73 -3.76 -17.07 8.82
C TRP A 73 -4.50 -16.96 7.48
N ARG A 74 -5.76 -17.39 7.43
CA ARG A 74 -6.60 -17.28 6.22
C ARG A 74 -6.96 -15.82 5.95
N ALA A 75 -7.40 -15.09 6.96
CA ALA A 75 -7.68 -13.66 6.88
C ALA A 75 -6.47 -12.86 6.39
N MET A 76 -5.29 -13.17 6.94
CA MET A 76 -4.02 -12.57 6.54
C MET A 76 -3.72 -12.86 5.06
N GLY A 77 -3.70 -14.13 4.66
CA GLY A 77 -3.38 -14.53 3.28
C GLY A 77 -4.38 -14.00 2.25
N GLN A 78 -5.67 -13.97 2.58
CA GLN A 78 -6.69 -13.37 1.71
C GLN A 78 -6.52 -11.86 1.57
N THR A 79 -6.16 -11.17 2.65
CA THR A 79 -5.88 -9.73 2.61
C THR A 79 -4.64 -9.44 1.77
N PHE A 80 -3.54 -10.18 1.95
CA PHE A 80 -2.37 -10.06 1.07
C PHE A 80 -2.75 -10.29 -0.40
N LYS A 81 -3.46 -11.38 -0.71
CA LYS A 81 -3.88 -11.68 -2.09
C LYS A 81 -4.73 -10.55 -2.68
N ALA A 82 -5.68 -10.03 -1.89
CA ALA A 82 -6.56 -8.95 -2.32
C ALA A 82 -5.78 -7.65 -2.57
N VAL A 83 -4.91 -7.24 -1.66
CA VAL A 83 -4.08 -6.03 -1.80
C VAL A 83 -3.12 -6.16 -2.99
N LEU A 84 -2.42 -7.28 -3.11
CA LEU A 84 -1.38 -7.44 -4.12
C LEU A 84 -1.96 -7.66 -5.51
N PHE A 85 -3.03 -8.45 -5.67
CA PHE A 85 -3.49 -8.89 -6.99
C PHE A 85 -4.87 -8.37 -7.39
N SER A 86 -5.64 -7.79 -6.46
CA SER A 86 -6.98 -7.26 -6.75
C SER A 86 -7.30 -6.00 -5.95
N PRO A 87 -6.40 -4.99 -5.92
CA PRO A 87 -6.58 -3.79 -5.09
C PRO A 87 -7.86 -3.02 -5.46
N GLU A 88 -8.20 -2.97 -6.75
CA GLU A 88 -9.42 -2.30 -7.22
C GLU A 88 -10.67 -2.87 -6.54
N LYS A 89 -10.85 -4.20 -6.60
CA LYS A 89 -12.00 -4.88 -6.02
C LYS A 89 -12.03 -4.68 -4.51
N MET A 90 -10.88 -4.82 -3.85
CA MET A 90 -10.77 -4.66 -2.40
C MET A 90 -11.20 -3.27 -1.96
N PHE A 91 -10.59 -2.21 -2.48
CA PHE A 91 -10.84 -0.86 -2.00
C PHE A 91 -12.17 -0.28 -2.46
N LYS A 92 -12.73 -0.80 -3.56
CA LYS A 92 -14.08 -0.47 -4.01
C LYS A 92 -15.16 -0.99 -3.04
N THR A 93 -15.01 -2.21 -2.54
CA THR A 93 -15.98 -2.80 -1.61
C THR A 93 -15.64 -2.54 -0.15
N LEU A 94 -14.45 -2.02 0.18
CA LEU A 94 -14.06 -1.77 1.57
C LEU A 94 -14.90 -0.64 2.19
N THR A 95 -15.42 -0.88 3.40
CA THR A 95 -16.04 0.16 4.23
C THR A 95 -15.01 1.15 4.77
N TYR A 96 -15.40 2.41 4.91
CA TYR A 96 -14.60 3.50 5.48
C TYR A 96 -15.20 4.06 6.78
N ASN A 97 -16.20 3.40 7.36
CA ASN A 97 -16.84 3.75 8.64
C ASN A 97 -16.75 2.60 9.68
N GLY A 98 -15.69 1.79 9.61
CA GLY A 98 -15.50 0.61 10.47
C GLY A 98 -14.54 0.84 11.64
N GLY A 99 -13.99 2.06 11.77
CA GLY A 99 -12.97 2.42 12.73
C GLY A 99 -11.55 2.13 12.24
N MET A 100 -10.57 2.71 12.93
CA MET A 100 -9.17 2.70 12.49
C MET A 100 -8.32 1.58 13.10
N LYS A 101 -8.82 0.90 14.16
CA LYS A 101 -8.04 -0.09 14.92
C LYS A 101 -7.62 -1.28 14.06
N GLU A 102 -8.53 -1.78 13.24
CA GLU A 102 -8.29 -2.98 12.44
C GLU A 102 -7.32 -2.77 11.28
N PRO A 103 -7.48 -1.71 10.47
CA PRO A 103 -6.46 -1.32 9.51
C PRO A 103 -5.11 -1.06 10.18
N LEU A 104 -5.10 -0.35 11.33
CA LEU A 104 -3.87 -0.04 12.04
C LEU A 104 -3.13 -1.30 12.49
N ALA A 105 -3.84 -2.28 13.07
CA ALA A 105 -3.22 -3.53 13.50
C ALA A 105 -2.57 -4.27 12.32
N PHE A 106 -3.26 -4.34 11.17
CA PHE A 106 -2.71 -4.94 9.95
C PHE A 106 -1.48 -4.17 9.43
N GLY A 107 -1.60 -2.85 9.30
CA GLY A 107 -0.55 -1.98 8.78
C GLY A 107 0.68 -1.97 9.68
N LEU A 108 0.49 -1.97 11.00
CA LEU A 108 1.56 -2.05 11.97
C LEU A 108 2.27 -3.40 11.90
N LEU A 109 1.52 -4.51 11.83
CA LEU A 109 2.10 -5.85 11.74
C LEU A 109 2.89 -6.04 10.44
N THR A 110 2.26 -5.77 9.30
CA THR A 110 2.89 -5.98 7.98
C THR A 110 3.99 -4.96 7.70
N GLY A 111 3.78 -3.69 8.07
CA GLY A 111 4.77 -2.62 7.91
C GLY A 111 6.00 -2.82 8.79
N SER A 112 5.82 -3.24 10.05
CA SER A 112 6.96 -3.52 10.95
C SER A 112 7.76 -4.72 10.48
N ILE A 113 7.09 -5.84 10.17
CA ILE A 113 7.77 -7.05 9.67
C ILE A 113 8.51 -6.73 8.36
N GLY A 114 7.86 -6.06 7.41
CA GLY A 114 8.48 -5.70 6.14
C GLY A 114 9.69 -4.78 6.32
N SER A 115 9.59 -3.77 7.20
CA SER A 115 10.71 -2.88 7.51
C SER A 115 11.87 -3.63 8.15
N MET A 116 11.59 -4.53 9.10
CA MET A 116 12.60 -5.38 9.74
C MET A 116 13.33 -6.26 8.71
N PHE A 117 12.63 -6.85 7.74
CA PHE A 117 13.27 -7.59 6.64
C PHE A 117 14.14 -6.69 5.75
N GLY A 118 13.70 -5.47 5.46
CA GLY A 118 14.49 -4.50 4.70
C GLY A 118 15.82 -4.17 5.39
N PHE A 119 15.78 -3.89 6.69
CA PHE A 119 17.00 -3.66 7.49
C PHE A 119 17.84 -4.92 7.67
N PHE A 120 17.21 -6.07 7.85
CA PHE A 120 17.91 -7.36 7.93
C PHE A 120 18.78 -7.59 6.69
N TRP A 121 18.25 -7.25 5.49
CA TRP A 121 19.04 -7.36 4.28
C TRP A 121 20.24 -6.41 4.25
N GLN A 122 20.09 -5.19 4.74
CA GLN A 122 21.20 -4.26 4.89
C GLN A 122 22.29 -4.82 5.83
N LEU A 123 21.91 -5.43 6.95
CA LEU A 123 22.86 -6.05 7.88
C LEU A 123 23.64 -7.21 7.24
N ILE A 124 22.97 -8.07 6.45
CA ILE A 124 23.63 -9.16 5.72
C ILE A 124 24.60 -8.61 4.67
N LEU A 125 24.18 -7.64 3.86
CA LEU A 125 25.03 -7.07 2.81
C LEU A 125 26.26 -6.35 3.40
N MET A 126 26.07 -5.70 4.56
CA MET A 126 27.18 -5.13 5.34
C MET A 126 28.11 -6.22 5.85
N SER A 127 27.59 -7.32 6.43
CA SER A 127 28.43 -8.40 6.94
C SER A 127 29.23 -9.11 5.83
N LEU A 128 28.68 -9.14 4.61
CA LEU A 128 29.34 -9.67 3.42
C LEU A 128 30.33 -8.68 2.77
N GLY A 129 30.46 -7.46 3.29
CA GLY A 129 31.38 -6.44 2.77
C GLY A 129 30.95 -5.81 1.44
N VAL A 130 29.69 -6.00 1.01
CA VAL A 130 29.15 -5.45 -0.24
C VAL A 130 28.83 -3.95 -0.11
N MET A 131 28.55 -3.49 1.11
CA MET A 131 28.22 -2.09 1.41
C MET A 131 29.20 -1.55 2.46
N ALA A 132 29.86 -0.43 2.14
CA ALA A 132 30.78 0.24 3.06
C ALA A 132 30.03 0.97 4.18
N PHE A 133 30.60 0.94 5.37
CA PHE A 133 30.08 1.53 6.58
C PHE A 133 30.18 3.06 6.53
N SER A 134 29.06 3.80 6.60
CA SER A 134 29.09 5.27 6.67
C SER A 134 28.58 5.86 8.00
N ALA A 135 28.26 5.04 8.99
CA ALA A 135 27.70 5.51 10.27
C ALA A 135 28.62 5.18 11.46
N PRO A 136 29.57 6.05 11.85
CA PRO A 136 30.56 5.79 12.91
C PRO A 136 29.99 5.35 14.27
N PHE A 137 28.70 5.53 14.52
CA PHE A 137 28.04 5.17 15.79
C PHE A 137 27.59 3.70 15.88
N ILE A 138 27.26 3.05 14.76
CA ILE A 138 26.66 1.70 14.76
C ILE A 138 27.73 0.59 14.92
N GLY A 139 29.00 0.89 14.60
CA GLY A 139 30.07 -0.13 14.54
C GLY A 139 30.49 -0.64 15.92
N HIS A 140 30.13 0.10 16.97
CA HIS A 140 30.38 -0.24 18.36
C HIS A 140 29.18 -0.93 19.03
N LEU A 141 28.00 -0.92 18.41
CA LEU A 141 26.82 -1.59 18.93
C LEU A 141 26.82 -3.04 18.43
N GLY A 142 26.89 -4.01 19.36
CA GLY A 142 26.81 -5.42 18.99
C GLY A 142 25.54 -5.72 18.20
N MET A 143 25.63 -6.62 17.21
CA MET A 143 24.52 -6.96 16.30
C MET A 143 23.21 -7.31 17.05
N TRP A 144 23.33 -7.99 18.19
CA TRP A 144 22.19 -8.31 19.07
C TRP A 144 21.49 -7.07 19.63
N PHE A 145 22.24 -6.04 20.02
CA PHE A 145 21.67 -4.80 20.54
C PHE A 145 20.88 -4.06 19.44
N ILE A 146 21.42 -4.04 18.21
CA ILE A 146 20.73 -3.47 17.05
C ILE A 146 19.39 -4.18 16.84
N LEU A 147 19.38 -5.52 16.82
CA LEU A 147 18.15 -6.31 16.64
C LEU A 147 17.09 -6.00 17.72
N VAL A 148 17.49 -5.87 18.98
CA VAL A 148 16.58 -5.49 20.08
C VAL A 148 16.00 -4.10 19.85
N LEU A 149 16.85 -3.12 19.49
CA LEU A 149 16.37 -1.78 19.14
C LEU A 149 15.39 -1.83 17.97
N MET A 150 15.61 -2.68 16.95
CA MET A 150 14.69 -2.81 15.84
C MET A 150 13.31 -3.28 16.30
N VAL A 151 13.26 -4.34 17.10
CA VAL A 151 12.00 -4.92 17.60
C VAL A 151 11.18 -3.91 18.40
N VAL A 152 11.84 -3.03 19.17
CA VAL A 152 11.18 -2.03 20.00
C VAL A 152 10.80 -0.77 19.22
N PHE A 153 11.75 -0.20 18.47
CA PHE A 153 11.56 1.12 17.85
C PHE A 153 10.88 1.06 16.47
N VAL A 154 11.07 0.00 15.68
CA VAL A 154 10.47 -0.08 14.34
C VAL A 154 8.94 0.00 14.39
N PRO A 155 8.23 -0.74 15.27
CA PRO A 155 6.78 -0.59 15.36
C PRO A 155 6.33 0.82 15.74
N ILE A 156 7.06 1.49 16.64
CA ILE A 156 6.76 2.87 17.04
C ILE A 156 6.94 3.83 15.84
N ILE A 157 8.05 3.67 15.10
CA ILE A 157 8.33 4.48 13.91
C ILE A 157 7.28 4.22 12.83
N VAL A 158 6.91 2.97 12.57
CA VAL A 158 5.86 2.59 11.60
C VAL A 158 4.51 3.16 12.01
N LEU A 159 4.15 3.07 13.29
CA LEU A 159 2.93 3.66 13.84
C LEU A 159 2.86 5.17 13.56
N ILE A 160 3.89 5.91 13.99
CA ILE A 160 3.98 7.36 13.77
C ILE A 160 3.98 7.67 12.27
N GLY A 161 4.75 6.91 11.49
CA GLY A 161 4.86 7.05 10.04
C GLY A 161 3.51 6.88 9.34
N ILE A 162 2.72 5.86 9.69
CA ILE A 162 1.38 5.64 9.13
C ILE A 162 0.47 6.84 9.40
N TYR A 163 0.45 7.36 10.62
CA TYR A 163 -0.41 8.52 10.96
C TYR A 163 0.03 9.79 10.23
N ILE A 164 1.31 10.13 10.29
CA ILE A 164 1.86 11.32 9.62
C ILE A 164 1.64 11.22 8.11
N TYR A 165 1.98 10.08 7.51
CA TYR A 165 1.84 9.86 6.07
C TYR A 165 0.37 9.94 5.64
N SER A 166 -0.54 9.30 6.37
CA SER A 166 -1.97 9.38 6.07
C SER A 166 -2.48 10.81 6.17
N ALA A 167 -2.05 11.57 7.18
CA ALA A 167 -2.46 12.97 7.38
C ALA A 167 -1.98 13.86 6.23
N ILE A 168 -0.69 13.76 5.86
CA ILE A 168 -0.12 14.49 4.73
C ILE A 168 -0.87 14.11 3.45
N LEU A 169 -1.01 12.82 3.16
CA LEU A 169 -1.66 12.35 1.95
C LEU A 169 -3.13 12.77 1.87
N HIS A 170 -3.85 12.76 2.99
CA HIS A 170 -5.22 13.24 3.05
C HIS A 170 -5.31 14.75 2.79
N VAL A 171 -4.41 15.56 3.36
CA VAL A 171 -4.32 17.00 3.07
C VAL A 171 -4.03 17.26 1.60
N LEU A 172 -3.10 16.50 0.99
CA LEU A 172 -2.82 16.60 -0.45
C LEU A 172 -4.04 16.24 -1.30
N LEU A 173 -4.80 15.22 -0.89
CA LEU A 173 -6.06 14.86 -1.54
C LEU A 173 -7.14 15.94 -1.34
N LEU A 174 -7.18 16.63 -0.21
CA LEU A 174 -8.09 17.75 0.02
C LEU A 174 -7.77 18.92 -0.92
N ILE A 175 -6.48 19.24 -1.13
CA ILE A 175 -6.02 20.30 -2.04
C ILE A 175 -6.51 20.06 -3.47
N VAL A 176 -6.44 18.81 -3.95
CA VAL A 176 -6.92 18.43 -5.30
C VAL A 176 -8.42 18.10 -5.35
N ARG A 177 -9.16 18.30 -4.25
CA ARG A 177 -10.58 17.94 -4.10
C ARG A 177 -10.85 16.47 -4.45
N GLY A 178 -9.95 15.59 -4.03
CA GLY A 178 -9.97 14.14 -4.26
C GLY A 178 -10.36 13.31 -3.04
N ALA A 179 -10.53 13.91 -1.85
CA ALA A 179 -10.83 13.22 -0.60
C ALA A 179 -12.34 13.15 -0.28
N GLY A 180 -13.12 12.40 -1.09
CA GLY A 180 -14.58 12.36 -0.96
C GLY A 180 -15.11 11.70 0.34
N ASN A 181 -14.43 10.64 0.79
CA ASN A 181 -14.91 9.76 1.88
C ASN A 181 -14.16 9.89 3.22
N GLY A 182 -13.59 11.08 3.50
CA GLY A 182 -12.99 11.40 4.81
C GLY A 182 -11.63 10.75 5.09
N PHE A 183 -11.05 11.05 6.27
CA PHE A 183 -9.70 10.62 6.64
C PHE A 183 -9.56 9.11 6.84
N GLU A 184 -10.58 8.47 7.42
CA GLU A 184 -10.56 7.02 7.68
C GLU A 184 -10.35 6.22 6.38
N ALA A 185 -10.93 6.66 5.27
CA ALA A 185 -10.72 6.06 3.96
C ALA A 185 -9.25 6.12 3.51
N THR A 186 -8.61 7.30 3.61
CA THR A 186 -7.17 7.44 3.30
C THR A 186 -6.32 6.55 4.20
N PHE A 187 -6.60 6.58 5.50
CA PHE A 187 -5.87 5.80 6.50
C PHE A 187 -5.97 4.29 6.25
N ARG A 188 -7.17 3.79 5.92
CA ARG A 188 -7.40 2.39 5.54
C ARG A 188 -6.51 1.97 4.36
N VAL A 189 -6.45 2.79 3.29
CA VAL A 189 -5.60 2.50 2.13
C VAL A 189 -4.12 2.46 2.51
N VAL A 190 -3.63 3.43 3.30
CA VAL A 190 -2.24 3.47 3.76
C VAL A 190 -1.90 2.21 4.57
N CYS A 191 -2.75 1.84 5.52
CA CYS A 191 -2.59 0.66 6.35
C CYS A 191 -2.57 -0.65 5.55
N TYR A 192 -3.58 -0.90 4.71
CA TYR A 192 -3.66 -2.15 3.95
C TYR A 192 -2.57 -2.24 2.86
N SER A 193 -2.14 -1.11 2.30
CA SER A 193 -1.03 -1.10 1.32
C SER A 193 0.31 -1.54 1.91
N GLN A 194 0.47 -1.56 3.25
CA GLN A 194 1.67 -2.11 3.89
C GLN A 194 1.88 -3.61 3.61
N ALA A 195 0.83 -4.33 3.16
CA ALA A 195 0.97 -5.72 2.70
C ALA A 195 2.01 -5.86 1.59
N VAL A 196 2.21 -4.82 0.77
CA VAL A 196 3.18 -4.85 -0.33
C VAL A 196 4.62 -5.01 0.15
N GLN A 197 4.92 -4.65 1.40
CA GLN A 197 6.26 -4.77 1.97
C GLN A 197 6.76 -6.22 2.06
N VAL A 198 5.88 -7.22 1.94
CA VAL A 198 6.28 -8.63 1.82
C VAL A 198 7.16 -8.88 0.60
N LEU A 199 7.01 -8.09 -0.47
CA LEU A 199 7.87 -8.17 -1.65
C LEU A 199 9.31 -7.78 -1.32
N GLY A 200 9.51 -6.97 -0.28
CA GLY A 200 10.82 -6.55 0.25
C GLY A 200 11.64 -7.69 0.87
N ILE A 201 11.05 -8.87 1.08
CA ILE A 201 11.78 -10.08 1.50
C ILE A 201 12.78 -10.51 0.42
N VAL A 202 12.49 -10.23 -0.86
CA VAL A 202 13.39 -10.57 -1.96
C VAL A 202 14.60 -9.63 -1.95
N PRO A 203 15.82 -10.16 -1.86
CA PRO A 203 17.03 -9.35 -1.79
C PRO A 203 17.24 -8.51 -3.06
N PHE A 204 17.79 -7.30 -2.90
CA PHE A 204 18.13 -6.31 -3.95
C PHE A 204 16.97 -5.75 -4.77
N LEU A 205 16.09 -6.61 -5.30
CA LEU A 205 14.96 -6.23 -6.15
C LEU A 205 13.70 -5.96 -5.34
N GLY A 206 13.54 -6.63 -4.20
CA GLY A 206 12.31 -6.58 -3.42
C GLY A 206 11.94 -5.17 -2.96
N GLY A 207 12.92 -4.37 -2.51
CA GLY A 207 12.66 -2.99 -2.07
C GLY A 207 12.15 -2.08 -3.19
N TRP A 208 12.76 -2.14 -4.37
CA TRP A 208 12.35 -1.34 -5.53
C TRP A 208 10.98 -1.77 -6.06
N ILE A 209 10.76 -3.08 -6.18
CA ILE A 209 9.49 -3.66 -6.61
C ILE A 209 8.39 -3.30 -5.60
N ALA A 210 8.66 -3.45 -4.30
CA ALA A 210 7.73 -3.09 -3.24
C ALA A 210 7.35 -1.61 -3.31
N GLY A 211 8.32 -0.70 -3.49
CA GLY A 211 8.04 0.73 -3.58
C GLY A 211 7.13 1.11 -4.76
N ILE A 212 7.44 0.59 -5.96
CA ILE A 212 6.62 0.84 -7.16
C ILE A 212 5.23 0.23 -6.99
N TRP A 213 5.16 -1.04 -6.54
CA TRP A 213 3.88 -1.74 -6.37
C TRP A 213 3.02 -1.10 -5.28
N GLN A 214 3.64 -0.60 -4.20
CA GLN A 214 2.95 0.07 -3.11
C GLN A 214 2.33 1.38 -3.61
N LEU A 215 3.04 2.14 -4.44
CA LEU A 215 2.51 3.34 -5.06
C LEU A 215 1.31 3.01 -5.97
N ILE A 216 1.41 1.96 -6.80
CA ILE A 216 0.30 1.51 -7.66
C ILE A 216 -0.93 1.14 -6.82
N VAL A 217 -0.75 0.31 -5.79
CA VAL A 217 -1.82 -0.11 -4.88
C VAL A 217 -2.46 1.09 -4.18
N GLN A 218 -1.68 2.06 -3.73
CA GLN A 218 -2.22 3.26 -3.10
C GLN A 218 -2.98 4.14 -4.09
N ILE A 219 -2.46 4.34 -5.32
CA ILE A 219 -3.16 5.13 -6.34
C ILE A 219 -4.53 4.51 -6.64
N ILE A 220 -4.57 3.20 -6.88
CA ILE A 220 -5.81 2.45 -7.11
C ILE A 220 -6.70 2.54 -5.86
N GLY A 221 -6.16 2.26 -4.69
CA GLY A 221 -6.92 2.23 -3.44
C GLY A 221 -7.57 3.57 -3.10
N LEU A 222 -6.83 4.67 -3.21
CA LEU A 222 -7.35 6.02 -2.97
C LEU A 222 -8.39 6.40 -4.02
N LYS A 223 -8.17 6.04 -5.29
CA LYS A 223 -9.13 6.26 -6.37
C LYS A 223 -10.46 5.57 -6.06
N GLU A 224 -10.42 4.28 -5.71
CA GLU A 224 -11.65 3.49 -5.50
C GLU A 224 -12.34 3.82 -4.17
N ILE A 225 -11.58 4.02 -3.08
CA ILE A 225 -12.19 4.27 -1.77
C ILE A 225 -12.77 5.68 -1.66
N HIS A 226 -12.19 6.68 -2.33
CA HIS A 226 -12.73 8.05 -2.36
C HIS A 226 -13.62 8.32 -3.57
N GLU A 227 -13.85 7.32 -4.43
CA GLU A 227 -14.66 7.43 -5.64
C GLU A 227 -14.26 8.64 -6.51
N THR A 228 -12.95 8.82 -6.64
CA THR A 228 -12.34 9.96 -7.33
C THR A 228 -11.71 9.53 -8.66
N SER A 229 -11.01 10.44 -9.32
CA SER A 229 -10.28 10.17 -10.56
C SER A 229 -8.81 9.86 -10.30
N TYR A 230 -8.21 8.99 -11.12
CA TYR A 230 -6.76 8.72 -11.10
C TYR A 230 -5.93 10.00 -11.23
N LEU A 231 -6.35 10.94 -12.08
CA LEU A 231 -5.65 12.21 -12.27
C LEU A 231 -5.50 12.98 -10.95
N ARG A 232 -6.58 13.14 -10.18
CA ARG A 232 -6.52 13.86 -8.89
C ARG A 232 -5.56 13.19 -7.92
N VAL A 233 -5.61 11.86 -7.83
CA VAL A 233 -4.73 11.09 -6.92
C VAL A 233 -3.26 11.22 -7.36
N ILE A 234 -2.97 11.07 -8.66
CA ILE A 234 -1.60 11.22 -9.19
C ILE A 234 -1.08 12.63 -8.94
N VAL A 235 -1.89 13.67 -9.18
CA VAL A 235 -1.51 15.05 -8.89
C VAL A 235 -1.20 15.23 -7.40
N ALA A 236 -1.98 14.63 -6.49
CA ALA A 236 -1.70 14.68 -5.06
C ALA A 236 -0.31 14.11 -4.72
N PHE A 237 0.11 13.01 -5.35
CA PHE A 237 1.46 12.44 -5.19
C PHE A 237 2.57 13.29 -5.83
N LEU A 238 2.26 14.03 -6.90
CA LEU A 238 3.23 14.88 -7.59
C LEU A 238 3.49 16.21 -6.86
N ILE A 239 2.54 16.71 -6.07
CA ILE A 239 2.67 17.99 -5.34
C ILE A 239 3.95 18.02 -4.48
N PRO A 240 4.24 17.05 -3.58
CA PRO A 240 5.47 17.05 -2.79
C PRO A 240 6.74 16.97 -3.65
N VAL A 241 6.71 16.20 -4.74
CA VAL A 241 7.86 16.05 -5.63
C VAL A 241 8.19 17.37 -6.30
N VAL A 242 7.18 18.04 -6.87
CA VAL A 242 7.36 19.37 -7.50
C VAL A 242 7.84 20.38 -6.46
N PHE A 243 7.27 20.39 -5.26
CA PHE A 243 7.70 21.28 -4.19
C PHE A 243 9.18 21.08 -3.82
N VAL A 244 9.63 19.84 -3.64
CA VAL A 244 11.04 19.52 -3.34
C VAL A 244 11.94 19.96 -4.49
N VAL A 245 11.56 19.68 -5.75
CA VAL A 245 12.34 20.12 -6.92
C VAL A 245 12.49 21.64 -6.95
N LEU A 246 11.41 22.39 -6.69
CA LEU A 246 11.46 23.85 -6.63
C LEU A 246 12.37 24.37 -5.51
N VAL A 247 12.33 23.75 -4.33
CA VAL A 247 13.22 24.10 -3.20
C VAL A 247 14.68 23.81 -3.55
N ILE A 248 14.98 22.66 -4.15
CA ILE A 248 16.34 22.34 -4.61
C ILE A 248 16.83 23.39 -5.60
N LEU A 249 16.03 23.73 -6.62
CA LEU A 249 16.39 24.76 -7.58
C LEU A 249 16.62 26.12 -6.91
N ALA A 250 15.76 26.50 -5.95
CA ALA A 250 15.86 27.76 -5.23
C ALA A 250 17.10 27.85 -4.31
N VAL A 251 17.62 26.72 -3.81
CA VAL A 251 18.81 26.69 -2.94
C VAL A 251 20.10 26.49 -3.75
N ILE A 252 20.09 25.58 -4.73
CA ILE A 252 21.29 25.22 -5.49
C ILE A 252 21.69 26.33 -6.47
N ILE A 253 20.74 26.99 -7.14
CA ILE A 253 21.08 28.06 -8.10
C ILE A 253 21.85 29.20 -7.42
N PRO A 254 21.39 29.78 -6.29
CA PRO A 254 22.16 30.81 -5.59
C PRO A 254 23.51 30.31 -5.07
N LEU A 255 23.57 29.08 -4.55
CA LEU A 255 24.82 28.49 -4.07
C LEU A 255 25.86 28.38 -5.19
N VAL A 256 25.44 27.91 -6.37
CA VAL A 256 26.31 27.81 -7.55
C VAL A 256 26.75 29.20 -8.02
N VAL A 257 25.85 30.19 -8.06
CA VAL A 257 26.20 31.58 -8.40
C VAL A 257 27.24 32.14 -7.42
N HIS A 258 27.04 31.94 -6.12
CA HIS A 258 27.98 32.38 -5.08
C HIS A 258 29.35 31.71 -5.23
N LEU A 259 29.39 30.41 -5.51
CA LEU A 259 30.64 29.67 -5.74
C LEU A 259 31.38 30.17 -6.99
N ILE A 260 30.67 30.44 -8.09
CA ILE A 260 31.27 30.98 -9.32
C ILE A 260 31.85 32.37 -9.07
N GLN A 261 31.13 33.23 -8.33
CA GLN A 261 31.62 34.56 -7.94
C GLN A 261 32.86 34.47 -7.04
N GLY A 262 32.90 33.50 -6.11
CA GLY A 262 34.05 33.27 -5.23
C GLY A 262 35.31 32.73 -5.94
N ILE A 263 35.17 32.06 -7.09
CA ILE A 263 36.30 31.57 -7.89
C ILE A 263 36.95 32.71 -8.71
N HIS A 264 36.23 33.80 -8.99
CA HIS A 264 36.68 34.89 -9.88
C HIS A 264 37.50 36.02 -9.22
N VAL A 265 38.06 35.85 -8.01
CA VAL A 265 38.94 36.87 -7.40
C VAL A 265 40.20 36.23 -6.82
N PRO A 266 41.32 36.29 -7.56
CA PRO A 266 42.37 37.22 -7.16
C PRO A 266 42.90 38.01 -8.36
N SER A 267 42.44 39.25 -8.53
CA SER A 267 43.14 40.22 -9.39
C SER A 267 44.46 40.57 -8.71
N GLY A 268 45.54 39.91 -9.14
CA GLY A 268 46.89 40.16 -8.65
C GLY A 268 47.25 41.63 -8.75
N THR A 269 47.44 42.26 -7.59
CA THR A 269 48.20 43.51 -7.48
C THR A 269 49.66 43.12 -7.63
N TRP A 270 50.15 43.11 -8.86
CA TRP A 270 51.59 43.13 -9.14
C TRP A 270 52.07 44.56 -8.93
N SER A 271 52.65 44.82 -7.75
CA SER A 271 53.43 46.02 -7.44
C SER A 271 54.87 45.63 -7.16
#